data_AF-A0A6B3FW45-F1
#
_entry.id   AF-A0A6B3FW45-F1
#
_cell.length_a   1.000
_cell.length_b   1.000
_cell.length_c   1.000
_cell.angle_alpha   90.00
_cell.angle_beta   90.00
_cell.angle_gamma   90.00
#
_symmetry.space_group_name_H-M   'P 1'
#
loop_
_entity.id
_entity.type
_entity.pdbx_description
1 polymer ?
#
loop_
_entity_poly.entity_id
_entity_poly.type
_entity_poly.pdbx_seq_one_letter_code
_entity_poly.pdbx_strand_id
1 'polypeptide(L)'
;GYACMRNLEPPHPGDPGQGGGPLTVVGDCVTASRAGEVTETACADAGGRAPRYRVESAVRRRAQCPDDTDLFVSLRGEKPVGCARRSTGW
;
A
#
# COMPACT_ATOMS: atom_id res chain seq x y z
N GLY A 1 -10.24 18.86 7.40
CA GLY A 1 -9.30 18.58 6.29
C GLY A 1 -8.13 17.80 6.86
N TYR A 2 -7.59 16.86 6.11
CA TYR A 2 -6.37 16.13 6.46
C TYR A 2 -5.17 16.78 5.75
N ALA A 3 -4.05 16.92 6.44
CA ALA A 3 -2.79 17.38 5.84
C ALA A 3 -1.86 16.16 5.67
N CYS A 4 -1.48 15.84 4.44
CA CYS A 4 -0.42 14.87 4.20
C CYS A 4 0.93 15.53 4.54
N MET A 5 1.60 15.08 5.59
CA MET A 5 2.87 15.66 6.04
C MET A 5 4.11 15.14 5.28
N ARG A 6 3.88 14.35 4.22
CA ARG A 6 4.92 13.65 3.41
C ARG A 6 5.82 14.55 2.55
N ASN A 7 5.48 15.83 2.40
CA ASN A 7 6.27 16.79 1.62
C ASN A 7 7.12 17.73 2.52
N LEU A 8 7.37 17.34 3.78
CA LEU A 8 8.19 18.10 4.75
C LEU A 8 9.57 17.41 4.96
N GLU A 9 10.15 17.45 6.16
CA GLU A 9 11.43 16.78 6.51
C GLU A 9 11.27 15.36 7.10
N PRO A 10 12.03 14.35 6.63
CA PRO A 10 11.91 12.95 7.05
C PRO A 10 12.41 12.69 8.50
N PRO A 11 11.99 11.58 9.15
CA PRO A 11 11.02 10.59 8.68
C PRO A 11 9.58 11.04 8.95
N HIS A 12 8.70 10.91 7.96
CA HIS A 12 7.30 11.31 8.12
C HIS A 12 6.45 10.16 8.64
N PRO A 13 5.56 10.41 9.61
CA PRO A 13 4.41 9.53 9.81
C PRO A 13 3.61 9.43 8.49
N GLY A 14 3.56 8.22 7.90
CA GLY A 14 2.90 7.97 6.60
C GLY A 14 3.81 7.95 5.37
N ASP A 15 5.13 7.81 5.53
CA ASP A 15 6.01 7.39 4.43
C ASP A 15 5.63 5.99 3.92
N PRO A 16 5.86 5.69 2.61
CA PRO A 16 5.47 4.41 2.05
C PRO A 16 6.02 3.21 2.82
N GLY A 17 5.11 2.37 3.33
CA GLY A 17 5.47 1.18 4.10
C GLY A 17 5.72 1.39 5.59
N GLN A 18 5.53 2.59 6.14
CA GLN A 18 5.57 2.80 7.60
C GLN A 18 4.20 2.57 8.27
N GLY A 19 3.10 2.54 7.50
CA GLY A 19 1.75 2.38 8.04
C GLY A 19 1.15 3.69 8.56
N GLY A 20 -0.17 3.70 8.76
CA GLY A 20 -0.89 4.78 9.45
C GLY A 20 -1.28 5.98 8.59
N GLY A 21 -1.03 5.95 7.28
CA GLY A 21 -1.53 6.95 6.35
C GLY A 21 -3.05 6.82 6.09
N PRO A 22 -3.74 7.92 5.78
CA PRO A 22 -5.14 7.87 5.33
C PRO A 22 -5.27 7.41 3.86
N LEU A 23 -4.16 7.28 3.13
CA LEU A 23 -4.11 7.02 1.70
C LEU A 23 -3.02 5.99 1.37
N THR A 24 -3.43 4.87 0.79
CA THR A 24 -2.50 3.90 0.22
C THR A 24 -1.86 4.44 -1.06
N VAL A 25 -0.56 4.19 -1.22
CA VAL A 25 0.26 4.51 -2.38
C VAL A 25 1.18 3.34 -2.75
N VAL A 26 1.94 3.50 -3.84
CA VAL A 26 3.04 2.59 -4.16
C VAL A 26 4.09 2.61 -3.06
N GLY A 27 4.55 1.42 -2.66
CA GLY A 27 5.50 1.20 -1.58
C GLY A 27 4.84 0.74 -0.27
N ASP A 28 3.54 0.99 -0.10
CA ASP A 28 2.79 0.62 1.09
C ASP A 28 2.56 -0.88 1.20
N CYS A 29 2.56 -1.34 2.45
CA CYS A 29 2.15 -2.67 2.80
C CYS A 29 0.71 -2.66 3.31
N VAL A 30 -0.06 -3.66 2.90
CA VAL A 30 -1.47 -3.77 3.23
C VAL A 30 -1.83 -5.15 3.74
N THR A 31 -2.80 -5.18 4.65
CA THR A 31 -3.49 -6.40 5.05
C THR A 31 -4.94 -6.33 4.61
N ALA A 32 -5.47 -7.47 4.14
CA ALA A 32 -6.89 -7.57 3.84
C ALA A 32 -7.65 -7.66 5.17
N SER A 33 -8.49 -6.67 5.48
CA SER A 33 -9.16 -6.56 6.78
C SER A 33 -10.61 -7.06 6.76
N ARG A 34 -11.31 -6.95 5.61
CA ARG A 34 -12.69 -7.43 5.36
C ARG A 34 -13.00 -7.46 3.86
N ALA A 35 -14.15 -8.02 3.46
CA ALA A 35 -14.58 -8.20 2.07
C ALA A 35 -14.37 -6.95 1.18
N GLY A 36 -13.27 -6.94 0.42
CA GLY A 36 -12.91 -5.88 -0.52
C GLY A 36 -12.17 -4.68 0.07
N GLU A 37 -11.87 -4.65 1.38
CA GLU A 37 -11.13 -3.56 2.01
C GLU A 37 -9.70 -3.99 2.39
N VAL A 38 -8.77 -3.07 2.15
CA VAL A 38 -7.38 -3.19 2.57
C VAL A 38 -7.09 -2.13 3.63
N THR A 39 -6.27 -2.49 4.60
CA THR A 39 -5.78 -1.59 5.64
C THR A 39 -4.27 -1.48 5.51
N GLU A 40 -3.76 -0.25 5.46
CA GLU A 40 -2.32 0.03 5.47
C GLU A 40 -1.72 -0.46 6.79
N THR A 41 -0.55 -1.07 6.71
CA THR A 41 0.22 -1.52 7.86
C THR A 41 1.71 -1.36 7.56
N ALA A 42 2.53 -1.35 8.61
CA ALA A 42 3.97 -1.25 8.43
C ALA A 42 4.50 -2.47 7.65
N CYS A 43 5.45 -2.23 6.75
CA CYS A 43 6.13 -3.29 6.00
C CYS A 43 7.05 -4.13 6.87
N ALA A 44 7.67 -3.53 7.89
CA ALA A 44 8.43 -4.24 8.89
C ALA A 44 7.50 -5.10 9.75
N ASP A 45 7.88 -6.34 10.04
CA ASP A 45 7.11 -7.25 10.89
C ASP A 45 7.27 -6.90 12.38
N ALA A 46 6.85 -5.69 12.75
CA ALA A 46 6.82 -5.24 14.12
C ALA A 46 5.61 -5.85 14.84
N GLY A 47 5.81 -7.01 15.48
CA GLY A 47 4.81 -7.63 16.35
C GLY A 47 4.06 -8.84 15.76
N GLY A 48 4.61 -9.50 14.73
CA GLY A 48 4.12 -10.81 14.25
C GLY A 48 2.79 -10.76 13.50
N ARG A 49 2.44 -9.60 12.95
CA ARG A 49 1.27 -9.40 12.08
C ARG A 49 1.77 -8.96 10.72
N ALA A 50 2.51 -9.85 10.06
CA ALA A 50 3.10 -9.57 8.77
C ALA A 50 2.04 -9.03 7.79
N PRO A 51 2.30 -7.89 7.13
CA PRO A 51 1.52 -7.48 5.98
C PRO A 51 1.48 -8.59 4.95
N ARG A 52 0.29 -8.84 4.42
CA ARG A 52 0.15 -9.90 3.43
C ARG A 52 0.63 -9.45 2.06
N TYR A 53 0.56 -8.16 1.76
CA TYR A 53 0.87 -7.64 0.43
C TYR A 53 1.62 -6.32 0.46
N ARG A 54 2.40 -6.04 -0.59
CA ARG A 54 3.01 -4.73 -0.87
C ARG A 54 2.53 -4.23 -2.21
N VAL A 55 2.11 -2.96 -2.27
CA VAL A 55 1.75 -2.29 -3.54
C VAL A 55 3.04 -1.90 -4.27
N GLU A 56 3.35 -2.58 -5.37
CA GLU A 56 4.63 -2.39 -6.07
C GLU A 56 4.54 -1.41 -7.23
N SER A 57 3.35 -1.25 -7.81
CA SER A 57 3.12 -0.34 -8.91
C SER A 57 1.70 0.19 -8.93
N ALA A 58 1.49 1.27 -9.69
CA ALA A 58 0.18 1.84 -9.96
C ALA A 58 -0.01 2.00 -11.47
N VAL A 59 -1.20 1.62 -11.96
CA VAL A 59 -1.57 1.66 -13.38
C VAL A 59 -2.97 2.23 -13.58
N ARG A 60 -3.34 2.49 -14.84
CA ARG A 60 -4.67 3.05 -15.17
C ARG A 60 -5.77 2.00 -15.15
N ARG A 61 -5.45 0.76 -15.53
CA ARG A 61 -6.41 -0.34 -15.69
C ARG A 61 -5.82 -1.64 -15.16
N ARG A 62 -6.66 -2.51 -14.57
CA ARG A 62 -6.23 -3.80 -14.01
C ARG A 62 -5.45 -4.67 -14.99
N ALA A 63 -5.84 -4.67 -16.26
CA ALA A 63 -5.14 -5.42 -17.33
C ALA A 63 -3.71 -4.91 -17.65
N GLN A 64 -3.27 -3.83 -17.01
CA GLN A 64 -1.90 -3.30 -17.15
C GLN A 64 -1.01 -3.71 -15.97
N CYS A 65 -1.59 -4.34 -14.94
CA CYS A 65 -0.79 -4.91 -13.87
C CYS A 65 -0.02 -6.13 -14.40
N PRO A 66 1.17 -6.41 -13.85
CA PRO A 66 1.89 -7.65 -14.08
C PRO A 66 1.04 -8.90 -13.75
N ASP A 67 1.29 -10.01 -14.46
CA ASP A 67 0.54 -11.26 -14.29
C ASP A 67 0.71 -11.89 -12.89
N ASP A 68 1.79 -11.57 -12.17
CA ASP A 68 2.07 -11.99 -10.81
C ASP A 68 1.40 -11.10 -9.74
N THR A 69 0.46 -10.24 -10.14
CA THR A 69 -0.33 -9.42 -9.20
C THR A 69 -1.31 -10.27 -8.41
N ASP A 70 -1.09 -10.39 -7.11
CA ASP A 70 -1.97 -11.12 -6.19
C ASP A 70 -3.20 -10.31 -5.74
N LEU A 71 -3.10 -8.99 -5.70
CA LEU A 71 -4.13 -8.10 -5.17
C LEU A 71 -4.21 -6.78 -5.94
N PHE A 72 -5.43 -6.35 -6.27
CA PHE A 72 -5.69 -5.03 -6.84
C PHE A 72 -6.20 -4.08 -5.76
N VAL A 73 -5.52 -2.95 -5.59
CA VAL A 73 -5.86 -1.93 -4.59
C VAL A 73 -6.41 -0.68 -5.29
N SER A 74 -7.50 -0.12 -4.78
CA SER A 74 -8.00 1.17 -5.26
C SER A 74 -7.16 2.31 -4.68
N LEU A 75 -6.42 2.98 -5.55
CA LEU A 75 -5.58 4.15 -5.21
C LEU A 75 -6.28 5.44 -5.63
N ARG A 76 -5.81 6.57 -5.11
CA ARG A 76 -6.21 7.91 -5.59
C ARG A 76 -5.27 8.39 -6.69
N GLY A 77 -5.76 9.29 -7.55
CA GLY A 77 -4.98 9.93 -8.62
C GLY A 77 -5.17 9.31 -10.01
N GLU A 78 -4.29 9.67 -10.94
CA GLU A 78 -4.39 9.30 -12.37
C GLU A 78 -4.14 7.81 -12.67
N LYS A 79 -3.54 7.09 -11.71
CA LYS A 79 -3.26 5.65 -11.77
C LYS A 79 -4.00 4.97 -10.61
N PRO A 80 -5.33 4.78 -10.74
CA PRO A 80 -6.18 4.37 -9.61
C PRO A 80 -6.07 2.90 -9.24
N VAL A 81 -5.27 2.09 -9.95
CA VAL A 81 -5.13 0.66 -9.69
C VAL A 81 -3.73 0.37 -9.17
N GLY A 82 -3.60 0.01 -7.90
CA GLY A 82 -2.40 -0.52 -7.30
C GLY A 82 -2.27 -2.01 -7.57
N CYS A 83 -1.12 -2.44 -8.07
CA CYS A 83 -0.77 -3.84 -8.29
C CYS A 83 0.05 -4.29 -7.07
N ALA A 84 -0.55 -5.13 -6.23
CA ALA A 84 0.06 -5.61 -5.01
C ALA A 84 0.44 -7.09 -5.11
N ARG A 85 1.64 -7.41 -4.66
CA ARG A 85 2.13 -8.80 -4.55
C ARG A 85 2.21 -9.23 -3.10
N ARG A 86 2.17 -10.54 -2.86
CA ARG A 86 2.34 -11.10 -1.52
C ARG A 86 3.73 -10.77 -0.98
N SER A 87 3.79 -10.20 0.23
CA SER A 87 5.06 -9.93 0.90
C SER A 87 5.60 -11.24 1.51
N THR A 88 6.85 -11.58 1.24
CA THR A 88 7.54 -12.75 1.83
C THR A 88 8.25 -12.44 3.14
N GLY A 89 8.00 -11.27 3.74
CA GLY A 89 8.73 -10.76 4.91
C GLY A 89 10.07 -10.13 4.49
N TRP A 90 10.35 -8.92 4.97
CA TRP A 90 11.60 -8.19 4.81
C TRP A 90 12.06 -7.69 6.17
#